data_AF-A0A2V8KFZ2-F1
#
_entry.id   AF-A0A2V8KFZ2-F1
#
_cell.length_a   1.000
_cell.length_b   1.000
_cell.length_c   1.000
_cell.angle_alpha   90.00
_cell.angle_beta   90.00
_cell.angle_gamma   90.00
#
_symmetry.space_group_name_H-M   'P 1'
#
loop_
_entity.id
_entity.type
_entity.pdbx_description
1 polymer ?
#
loop_
_entity_poly.entity_id
_entity_poly.type
_entity_poly.pdbx_seq_one_letter_code
_entity_poly.pdbx_strand_id
1 'polypeptide(L)'
;MKSRILGFIIMMFCGGALTLMTFGQRGGPPPQLPRYLPSDKKFDPHDLAGVWTRNSSRLGYGGGGTCPDCGDRGFSNDVPPFTPLGQKMFDANKPSYGRNLGTPDAAAHPEEHIGRRRAVPPSNGTDPYQYCNPMGVTRALIYPDPIEFIVQKGRIYQHFMWGYGIRPIYTDGRKLPDEPDQPRWWGYSVGHWEGDTFVVDSTGHDERTWV
;
A
#
# COMPACT_ATOMS: atom_id res chain seq x y z
N MET A 1 62.96 -48.75 -5.16
CA MET A 1 61.52 -48.94 -5.42
C MET A 1 60.80 -49.21 -4.10
N LYS A 2 60.15 -48.20 -3.50
CA LYS A 2 59.05 -48.28 -2.53
C LYS A 2 58.64 -46.86 -2.13
N SER A 3 57.43 -46.51 -2.51
CA SER A 3 56.69 -45.28 -2.16
C SER A 3 56.38 -45.24 -0.66
N ARG A 4 56.34 -44.04 -0.08
CA ARG A 4 55.30 -43.57 0.85
C ARG A 4 55.53 -42.08 1.19
N ILE A 5 54.74 -41.21 0.57
CA ILE A 5 54.66 -39.77 0.86
C ILE A 5 53.87 -39.60 2.16
N LEU A 6 54.53 -39.07 3.19
CA LEU A 6 53.93 -38.67 4.45
C LEU A 6 54.33 -37.22 4.73
N GLY A 7 53.33 -36.35 4.86
CA GLY A 7 53.38 -35.10 5.60
C GLY A 7 54.18 -33.95 4.98
N PHE A 8 53.51 -32.84 4.68
CA PHE A 8 53.79 -31.58 5.37
C PHE A 8 52.63 -30.61 5.09
N ILE A 9 51.87 -30.38 6.17
CA ILE A 9 50.92 -29.28 6.31
C ILE A 9 51.76 -28.00 6.33
N ILE A 10 51.59 -27.13 5.34
CA ILE A 10 52.01 -25.72 5.45
C ILE A 10 50.74 -24.91 5.63
N MET A 11 50.43 -24.65 6.89
CA MET A 11 49.41 -23.72 7.33
C MET A 11 49.96 -22.31 7.13
N MET A 12 49.59 -21.67 6.01
CA MET A 12 49.95 -20.29 5.73
C MET A 12 49.04 -19.37 6.53
N PHE A 13 49.46 -19.03 7.76
CA PHE A 13 48.86 -17.97 8.56
C PHE A 13 49.18 -16.62 7.90
N CYS A 14 48.29 -16.15 7.03
CA CYS A 14 48.31 -14.77 6.57
C CYS A 14 47.68 -13.91 7.68
N GLY A 15 48.52 -13.31 8.51
CA GLY A 15 48.13 -12.24 9.42
C GLY A 15 47.66 -11.02 8.63
N GLY A 16 46.35 -10.95 8.40
CA GLY A 16 45.68 -9.74 7.95
C GLY A 16 44.64 -9.36 8.98
N ALA A 17 44.95 -8.38 9.83
CA ALA A 17 43.93 -7.71 10.63
C ALA A 17 42.97 -7.01 9.66
N LEU A 18 41.87 -7.69 9.32
CA LEU A 18 40.78 -7.12 8.55
C LEU A 18 40.00 -6.21 9.48
N THR A 19 40.45 -4.95 9.61
CA THR A 19 39.66 -3.91 10.27
C THR A 19 38.42 -3.70 9.41
N LEU A 20 37.30 -4.29 9.82
CA LEU A 20 35.97 -3.96 9.32
C LEU A 20 35.75 -2.48 9.62
N MET A 21 36.08 -1.60 8.68
CA MET A 21 35.58 -0.24 8.67
C MET A 21 34.08 -0.34 8.39
N THR A 22 33.30 -0.49 9.46
CA THR A 22 31.89 -0.13 9.42
C THR A 22 31.84 1.36 9.08
N PHE A 23 31.58 1.69 7.82
CA PHE A 23 31.03 2.98 7.47
C PHE A 23 29.65 3.04 8.12
N GLY A 24 29.62 3.45 9.39
CA GLY A 24 28.40 3.95 9.99
C GLY A 24 27.99 5.13 9.13
N GLN A 25 26.94 4.95 8.31
CA GLN A 25 26.24 6.09 7.75
C GLN A 25 25.78 6.89 8.96
N ARG A 26 26.49 7.99 9.25
CA ARG A 26 26.01 8.99 10.19
C ARG A 26 24.63 9.35 9.70
N GLY A 27 23.61 8.96 10.46
CA GLY A 27 22.23 9.38 10.25
C GLY A 27 22.17 10.88 10.37
N GLY A 28 22.46 11.58 9.28
CA GLY A 28 22.04 12.96 9.13
C GLY A 28 20.51 12.99 9.20
N PRO A 29 19.92 14.11 9.62
CA PRO A 29 18.48 14.28 9.49
C PRO A 29 18.06 13.93 8.06
N PRO A 30 16.94 13.20 7.87
CA PRO A 30 16.48 12.86 6.53
C PRO A 30 16.43 14.13 5.68
N PRO A 31 16.86 14.07 4.40
CA PRO A 31 16.77 15.22 3.52
C PRO A 31 15.36 15.76 3.61
N GLN A 32 15.24 17.05 3.91
CA GLN A 32 13.95 17.71 3.91
C GLN A 32 13.45 17.62 2.47
N LEU A 33 12.44 16.77 2.24
CA LEU A 33 11.90 16.61 0.89
C LEU A 33 11.50 18.00 0.40
N PRO A 34 11.82 18.35 -0.86
CA PRO A 34 11.44 19.64 -1.40
C PRO A 34 9.93 19.81 -1.16
N ARG A 35 9.58 20.86 -0.40
CA ARG A 35 8.20 21.31 -0.30
C ARG A 35 7.74 21.46 -1.75
N TYR A 36 6.69 20.74 -2.13
CA TYR A 36 6.11 20.79 -3.47
C TYR A 36 6.16 22.23 -3.97
N LEU A 37 6.82 22.44 -5.12
CA LEU A 37 7.08 23.78 -5.64
C LEU A 37 5.77 24.57 -5.61
N PRO A 38 5.75 25.78 -5.02
CA PRO A 38 4.55 26.60 -5.03
C PRO A 38 4.06 26.75 -6.47
N SER A 39 2.84 26.33 -6.76
CA SER A 39 2.20 26.61 -8.04
C SER A 39 1.61 28.01 -7.97
N ASP A 40 1.85 28.81 -9.01
CA ASP A 40 1.22 30.11 -9.25
C ASP A 40 -0.16 29.98 -9.90
N LYS A 41 -0.62 28.74 -10.18
CA LYS A 41 -1.96 28.48 -10.68
C LYS A 41 -3.01 28.96 -9.68
N LYS A 42 -4.05 29.60 -10.21
CA LYS A 42 -5.26 29.89 -9.44
C LYS A 42 -5.93 28.58 -9.06
N PHE A 43 -6.49 28.53 -7.85
CA PHE A 43 -7.31 27.40 -7.42
C PHE A 43 -8.52 27.24 -8.34
N ASP A 44 -8.73 26.03 -8.81
CA ASP A 44 -9.91 25.59 -9.56
C ASP A 44 -10.41 24.31 -8.86
N PRO A 45 -11.66 24.28 -8.33
CA PRO A 45 -12.20 23.09 -7.69
C PRO A 45 -12.30 21.90 -8.65
N HIS A 46 -12.27 22.13 -9.96
CA HIS A 46 -12.35 21.09 -10.99
C HIS A 46 -10.98 20.67 -11.56
N ASP A 47 -9.87 21.24 -11.07
CA ASP A 47 -8.50 20.79 -11.42
C ASP A 47 -8.01 19.72 -10.43
N LEU A 48 -8.20 18.45 -10.80
CA LEU A 48 -7.68 17.31 -10.02
C LEU A 48 -6.22 16.97 -10.35
N ALA A 49 -5.61 17.58 -11.37
CA ALA A 49 -4.34 17.11 -11.89
C ALA A 49 -3.20 17.25 -10.88
N GLY A 50 -2.43 16.17 -10.69
CA GLY A 50 -1.25 16.17 -9.84
C GLY A 50 -1.20 15.02 -8.85
N VAL A 51 -0.26 15.09 -7.92
CA VAL A 51 -0.01 14.08 -6.90
C VAL A 51 -0.69 14.49 -5.59
N TRP A 52 -1.58 13.63 -5.12
CA TRP A 52 -2.36 13.78 -3.91
C TRP A 52 -1.83 12.83 -2.85
N THR A 53 -1.66 13.34 -1.63
CA THR A 53 -1.20 12.54 -0.51
C THR A 53 -2.03 12.81 0.72
N ARG A 54 -2.33 11.73 1.45
CA ARG A 54 -2.98 11.81 2.76
C ARG A 54 -1.99 12.21 3.84
N ASN A 55 -0.73 11.86 3.65
CA ASN A 55 0.32 12.14 4.62
C ASN A 55 1.27 13.20 4.05
N SER A 56 1.03 14.46 4.42
CA SER A 56 1.99 15.55 4.20
C SER A 56 3.02 15.61 5.33
N SER A 57 3.46 14.47 5.88
CA SER A 57 4.45 14.48 6.95
C SER A 57 5.80 14.99 6.46
N ARG A 58 6.53 15.59 7.40
CA ARG A 58 7.87 16.14 7.22
C ARG A 58 8.91 15.07 6.82
N LEU A 59 8.57 13.79 7.00
CA LEU A 59 9.39 12.63 6.68
C LEU A 59 9.11 12.08 5.27
N GLY A 60 8.17 12.70 4.56
CA GLY A 60 7.89 12.41 3.15
C GLY A 60 6.88 11.31 2.89
N TYR A 61 6.96 10.76 1.68
CA TYR A 61 6.11 9.69 1.16
C TYR A 61 6.46 8.34 1.77
N GLY A 62 6.20 8.21 3.06
CA GLY A 62 6.37 6.96 3.80
C GLY A 62 5.03 6.44 4.23
N GLY A 63 4.63 5.29 3.68
CA GLY A 63 3.40 4.59 4.01
C GLY A 63 3.29 4.34 5.51
N GLY A 64 2.42 5.12 6.12
CA GLY A 64 2.08 5.14 7.53
C GLY A 64 0.98 6.17 7.61
N GLY A 65 -0.16 5.79 8.16
CA GLY A 65 -1.30 6.65 8.38
C GLY A 65 -0.94 7.83 9.28
N THR A 66 -1.93 8.41 9.92
CA THR A 66 -1.75 9.62 10.74
C THR A 66 -0.77 9.44 11.90
N CYS A 67 -0.44 8.19 12.26
CA CYS A 67 0.47 7.86 13.34
C CYS A 67 1.20 6.51 13.07
N PRO A 68 2.46 6.56 12.60
CA PRO A 68 3.27 5.37 12.34
C PRO A 68 3.51 4.49 13.57
N ASP A 69 3.69 5.10 14.74
CA ASP A 69 4.03 4.41 15.98
C ASP A 69 2.85 3.68 16.63
N CYS A 70 1.61 4.03 16.24
CA CYS A 70 0.40 3.33 16.66
C CYS A 70 -0.13 2.35 15.60
N GLY A 71 0.69 2.06 14.58
CA GLY A 71 0.31 1.11 13.52
C GLY A 71 -0.84 1.59 12.64
N ASP A 72 -1.19 2.88 12.67
CA ASP A 72 -2.16 3.44 11.75
C ASP A 72 -1.55 3.41 10.34
N ARG A 73 -2.24 2.73 9.42
CA ARG A 73 -2.00 2.77 7.96
C ARG A 73 -3.30 3.06 7.20
N GLY A 74 -4.39 3.34 7.91
CA GLY A 74 -5.74 3.49 7.37
C GLY A 74 -6.17 4.95 7.26
N PHE A 75 -7.48 5.14 7.05
CA PHE A 75 -8.11 6.46 7.03
C PHE A 75 -8.43 7.00 8.44
N SER A 76 -8.67 6.12 9.40
CA SER A 76 -9.08 6.47 10.75
C SER A 76 -8.80 5.33 11.73
N ASN A 77 -8.63 5.67 13.00
CA ASN A 77 -8.66 4.71 14.10
C ASN A 77 -10.09 4.27 14.44
N ASP A 78 -11.08 5.07 14.07
CA ASP A 78 -12.50 4.73 14.15
C ASP A 78 -12.88 3.79 12.99
N VAL A 79 -13.18 2.54 13.33
CA VAL A 79 -13.59 1.52 12.36
C VAL A 79 -15.12 1.49 12.36
N PRO A 80 -15.78 1.88 11.25
CA PRO A 80 -17.23 1.88 11.20
C PRO A 80 -17.78 0.46 11.38
N PRO A 81 -19.02 0.32 11.91
CA PRO A 81 -19.63 -0.99 12.07
C PRO A 81 -19.81 -1.67 10.71
N PHE A 82 -19.48 -2.96 10.64
CA PHE A 82 -19.69 -3.74 9.42
C PHE A 82 -21.17 -4.04 9.20
N THR A 83 -21.58 -4.12 7.93
CA THR A 83 -22.83 -4.79 7.56
C THR A 83 -22.74 -6.29 7.90
N PRO A 84 -23.85 -7.04 7.97
CA PRO A 84 -23.80 -8.48 8.22
C PRO A 84 -22.92 -9.24 7.22
N LEU A 85 -22.95 -8.85 5.94
CA LEU A 85 -22.07 -9.41 4.92
C LEU A 85 -20.62 -9.00 5.17
N GLY A 86 -20.36 -7.73 5.48
CA GLY A 86 -19.02 -7.23 5.80
C GLY A 86 -18.40 -7.96 6.99
N GLN A 87 -19.16 -8.21 8.06
CA GLN A 87 -18.71 -8.96 9.22
C GLN A 87 -18.36 -10.40 8.85
N LYS A 88 -19.23 -11.07 8.08
CA LYS A 88 -18.97 -12.43 7.58
C LYS A 88 -17.68 -12.50 6.77
N MET A 89 -17.46 -11.55 5.86
CA MET A 89 -16.25 -11.50 5.03
C MET A 89 -15.01 -11.16 5.87
N PHE A 90 -15.15 -10.24 6.83
CA PHE A 90 -14.10 -9.91 7.78
C PHE A 90 -13.67 -11.17 8.54
N ASP A 91 -14.59 -11.90 9.16
CA ASP A 91 -14.27 -13.09 9.95
C ASP A 91 -13.67 -14.23 9.11
N ALA A 92 -14.08 -14.37 7.85
CA ALA A 92 -13.52 -15.37 6.93
C ALA A 92 -12.08 -15.06 6.48
N ASN A 93 -11.70 -13.77 6.41
CA ASN A 93 -10.40 -13.34 5.92
C ASN A 93 -9.31 -13.36 7.00
N LYS A 94 -8.10 -13.80 6.62
CA LYS A 94 -6.91 -13.85 7.48
C LYS A 94 -5.89 -12.81 7.03
N PRO A 95 -5.76 -11.67 7.72
CA PRO A 95 -4.78 -10.66 7.35
C PRO A 95 -3.36 -11.11 7.67
N SER A 96 -2.39 -10.72 6.84
CA SER A 96 -0.95 -10.95 7.07
C SER A 96 -0.24 -9.75 7.71
N TYR A 97 -0.94 -8.63 7.87
CA TYR A 97 -0.42 -7.40 8.49
C TYR A 97 -1.12 -7.13 9.81
N GLY A 98 -0.37 -6.60 10.77
CA GLY A 98 -0.82 -6.30 12.12
C GLY A 98 -0.14 -7.18 13.18
N ARG A 99 -0.60 -7.08 14.42
CA ARG A 99 -0.11 -7.93 15.52
C ARG A 99 -0.64 -9.34 15.34
N ASN A 100 0.23 -10.32 15.52
CA ASN A 100 -0.13 -11.72 15.34
C ASN A 100 -1.12 -12.18 16.40
N LEU A 101 -2.19 -12.84 15.96
CA LEU A 101 -3.24 -13.36 16.82
C LEU A 101 -2.64 -14.25 17.92
N GLY A 102 -3.04 -14.02 19.18
CA GLY A 102 -2.64 -14.85 20.32
C GLY A 102 -1.24 -14.56 20.89
N THR A 103 -0.53 -13.56 20.37
CA THR A 103 0.75 -13.11 20.96
C THR A 103 0.55 -12.20 22.17
N PRO A 104 1.51 -12.14 23.12
CA PRO A 104 1.47 -11.17 24.23
C PRO A 104 1.35 -9.72 23.75
N ASP A 105 1.98 -9.39 22.62
CA ASP A 105 1.89 -8.09 21.97
C ASP A 105 0.46 -7.76 21.53
N ALA A 106 -0.22 -8.67 20.82
CA ALA A 106 -1.63 -8.49 20.44
C ALA A 106 -2.58 -8.41 21.66
N ALA A 107 -2.24 -9.05 22.78
CA ALA A 107 -3.01 -9.01 24.01
C ALA A 107 -2.78 -7.72 24.82
N ALA A 108 -1.61 -7.10 24.69
CA ALA A 108 -1.26 -5.84 25.36
C ALA A 108 -1.98 -4.61 24.79
N HIS A 109 -2.63 -4.76 23.62
CA HIS A 109 -3.29 -3.68 22.88
C HIS A 109 -4.81 -3.92 22.67
N PRO A 110 -5.61 -4.06 23.74
CA PRO A 110 -7.06 -4.27 23.63
C PRO A 110 -7.82 -3.06 23.07
N GLU A 111 -7.24 -1.87 23.12
CA GLU A 111 -7.75 -0.62 22.55
C GLU A 111 -7.77 -0.63 21.01
N GLU A 112 -6.95 -1.47 20.37
CA GLU A 112 -6.93 -1.61 18.93
C GLU A 112 -8.10 -2.48 18.44
N HIS A 113 -8.77 -2.03 17.38
CA HIS A 113 -9.78 -2.85 16.68
C HIS A 113 -9.20 -4.22 16.32
N ILE A 114 -10.00 -5.29 16.46
CA ILE A 114 -9.56 -6.69 16.27
C ILE A 114 -8.87 -6.92 14.92
N GLY A 115 -9.23 -6.15 13.88
CA GLY A 115 -8.58 -6.19 12.56
C GLY A 115 -7.07 -5.89 12.57
N ARG A 116 -6.55 -5.16 13.56
CA ARG A 116 -5.13 -4.82 13.71
C ARG A 116 -4.34 -5.85 14.51
N ARG A 117 -5.02 -6.76 15.22
CA ARG A 117 -4.42 -7.68 16.20
C ARG A 117 -4.83 -9.15 16.00
N ARG A 118 -5.21 -9.49 14.77
CA ARG A 118 -5.59 -10.84 14.34
C ARG A 118 -4.76 -11.36 13.16
N ALA A 119 -3.57 -10.79 12.96
CA ALA A 119 -2.72 -11.20 11.84
C ALA A 119 -2.25 -12.65 12.00
N VAL A 120 -1.98 -13.29 10.87
CA VAL A 120 -1.33 -14.61 10.79
C VAL A 120 -0.04 -14.48 10.00
N PRO A 121 0.92 -15.42 10.12
CA PRO A 121 2.09 -15.45 9.26
C PRO A 121 1.68 -15.33 7.78
N PRO A 122 2.41 -14.56 6.94
CA PRO A 122 2.00 -14.31 5.55
C PRO A 122 1.71 -15.57 4.74
N SER A 123 2.42 -16.68 5.01
CA SER A 123 2.17 -17.99 4.39
C SER A 123 0.78 -18.57 4.64
N ASN A 124 0.10 -18.12 5.71
CA ASN A 124 -1.21 -18.60 6.15
C ASN A 124 -2.32 -17.56 5.94
N GLY A 125 -1.99 -16.39 5.38
CA GLY A 125 -2.94 -15.32 5.08
C GLY A 125 -3.82 -15.66 3.88
N THR A 126 -4.96 -14.99 3.76
CA THR A 126 -5.89 -15.16 2.62
C THR A 126 -5.93 -13.92 1.72
N ASP A 127 -4.90 -13.07 1.79
CA ASP A 127 -4.81 -11.84 1.03
C ASP A 127 -4.45 -12.10 -0.43
N PRO A 128 -5.36 -11.84 -1.40
CA PRO A 128 -5.11 -12.06 -2.82
C PRO A 128 -3.87 -11.35 -3.33
N TYR A 129 -3.52 -10.20 -2.74
CA TYR A 129 -2.35 -9.43 -3.12
C TYR A 129 -1.04 -10.18 -2.86
N GLN A 130 -1.00 -11.05 -1.85
CA GLN A 130 0.17 -11.89 -1.54
C GLN A 130 0.43 -12.96 -2.61
N TYR A 131 -0.55 -13.20 -3.49
CA TYR A 131 -0.46 -14.14 -4.61
C TYR A 131 -0.29 -13.41 -5.96
N CYS A 132 0.34 -12.23 -5.94
CA CYS A 132 0.60 -11.40 -7.13
C CYS A 132 -0.67 -10.97 -7.90
N ASN A 133 -1.85 -11.04 -7.29
CA ASN A 133 -3.04 -10.45 -7.87
C ASN A 133 -3.05 -8.93 -7.69
N PRO A 134 -3.68 -8.17 -8.60
CA PRO A 134 -3.87 -6.74 -8.41
C PRO A 134 -4.68 -6.42 -7.14
N MET A 135 -4.49 -5.24 -6.56
CA MET A 135 -5.20 -4.84 -5.34
C MET A 135 -6.69 -4.56 -5.57
N GLY A 136 -7.03 -4.05 -6.75
CA GLY A 136 -8.33 -3.47 -7.04
C GLY A 136 -8.59 -2.14 -6.34
N VAL A 137 -9.73 -1.53 -6.65
CA VAL A 137 -10.05 -0.13 -6.28
C VAL A 137 -10.17 0.06 -4.77
N THR A 138 -10.96 -0.79 -4.10
CA THR A 138 -11.27 -0.67 -2.68
C THR A 138 -10.01 -0.68 -1.82
N ARG A 139 -9.15 -1.66 -2.03
CA ARG A 139 -7.86 -1.76 -1.34
C ARG A 139 -6.92 -0.62 -1.73
N ALA A 140 -6.80 -0.28 -3.01
CA ALA A 140 -5.88 0.77 -3.45
C ALA A 140 -6.22 2.15 -2.86
N LEU A 141 -7.52 2.48 -2.70
CA LEU A 141 -7.96 3.74 -2.10
C LEU A 141 -7.62 3.86 -0.61
N ILE A 142 -7.49 2.74 0.11
CA ILE A 142 -7.16 2.75 1.54
C ILE A 142 -5.65 2.73 1.83
N TYR A 143 -4.77 2.59 0.81
CA TYR A 143 -3.31 2.65 1.00
C TYR A 143 -2.80 4.09 1.18
N PRO A 144 -1.89 4.36 2.14
CA PRO A 144 -1.45 5.72 2.51
C PRO A 144 -0.58 6.41 1.46
N ASP A 145 -0.12 5.63 0.49
CA ASP A 145 0.74 6.08 -0.58
C ASP A 145 0.05 7.11 -1.49
N PRO A 146 0.84 8.01 -2.11
CA PRO A 146 0.32 9.01 -3.02
C PRO A 146 -0.46 8.42 -4.19
N ILE A 147 -1.43 9.20 -4.64
CA ILE A 147 -2.20 8.95 -5.84
C ILE A 147 -1.98 10.11 -6.79
N GLU A 148 -1.66 9.82 -8.05
CA GLU A 148 -1.55 10.81 -9.09
C GLU A 148 -2.81 10.78 -9.97
N PHE A 149 -3.39 11.94 -10.24
CA PHE A 149 -4.42 12.08 -11.26
C PHE A 149 -3.82 12.70 -12.51
N ILE A 150 -3.85 11.92 -13.60
CA ILE A 150 -3.45 12.36 -14.93
C ILE A 150 -4.74 12.66 -15.70
N VAL A 151 -5.06 13.95 -15.80
CA VAL A 151 -6.30 14.42 -16.41
C VAL A 151 -6.11 14.58 -17.92
N GLN A 152 -6.96 13.91 -18.70
CA GLN A 152 -7.01 14.02 -20.16
C GLN A 152 -8.45 14.32 -20.62
N LYS A 153 -8.62 14.74 -21.87
CA LYS A 153 -9.95 14.95 -22.44
C LYS A 153 -10.71 13.60 -22.47
N GLY A 154 -11.85 13.55 -21.79
CA GLY A 154 -12.76 12.38 -21.76
C GLY A 154 -12.31 11.21 -20.87
N ARG A 155 -11.19 11.34 -20.16
CA ARG A 155 -10.75 10.35 -19.17
C ARG A 155 -9.76 10.92 -18.16
N ILE A 156 -9.80 10.42 -16.94
CA ILE A 156 -8.80 10.65 -15.90
C ILE A 156 -8.15 9.31 -15.57
N TYR A 157 -6.82 9.28 -15.48
CA TYR A 157 -6.12 8.13 -14.92
C TYR A 157 -5.76 8.42 -13.47
N GLN A 158 -6.33 7.64 -12.57
CA GLN A 158 -5.95 7.62 -11.17
C GLN A 158 -4.85 6.56 -11.00
N HIS A 159 -3.62 6.99 -10.79
CA HIS A 159 -2.42 6.16 -10.65
C HIS A 159 -2.04 6.04 -9.17
N PHE A 160 -1.94 4.81 -8.68
CA PHE A 160 -1.60 4.48 -7.30
C PHE A 160 -0.12 4.15 -7.21
N MET A 161 0.62 4.90 -6.37
CA MET A 161 2.06 4.68 -6.21
C MET A 161 2.36 3.28 -5.65
N TRP A 162 1.58 2.82 -4.67
CA TRP A 162 1.71 1.45 -4.16
C TRP A 162 1.12 0.45 -5.15
N GLY A 163 1.90 -0.58 -5.50
CA GLY A 163 1.50 -1.62 -6.45
C GLY A 163 1.37 -1.14 -7.91
N TYR A 164 1.69 0.12 -8.21
CA TYR A 164 1.68 0.72 -9.56
C TYR A 164 0.36 0.47 -10.31
N GLY A 165 -0.76 0.57 -9.58
CA GLY A 165 -2.10 0.37 -10.10
C GLY A 165 -2.56 1.58 -10.91
N ILE A 166 -3.26 1.36 -12.03
CA ILE A 166 -3.88 2.43 -12.80
C ILE A 166 -5.37 2.15 -12.91
N ARG A 167 -6.19 3.08 -12.44
CA ARG A 167 -7.64 3.08 -12.59
C ARG A 167 -8.05 4.13 -13.64
N PRO A 168 -8.51 3.71 -14.82
CA PRO A 168 -9.13 4.60 -15.79
C PRO A 168 -10.52 5.02 -15.31
N ILE A 169 -10.80 6.32 -15.31
CA ILE A 169 -12.11 6.90 -15.01
C ILE A 169 -12.56 7.67 -16.26
N TYR A 170 -13.59 7.19 -16.94
CA TYR A 170 -14.09 7.86 -18.14
C TYR A 170 -14.97 9.05 -17.79
N THR A 171 -14.74 10.18 -18.45
CA THR A 171 -15.43 11.46 -18.18
C THR A 171 -16.09 12.03 -19.43
N ASP A 172 -16.30 11.21 -20.46
CA ASP A 172 -16.89 11.60 -21.74
C ASP A 172 -18.41 11.43 -21.80
N GLY A 173 -19.07 11.19 -20.66
CA GLY A 173 -20.51 11.03 -20.56
C GLY A 173 -21.05 9.64 -20.93
N ARG A 174 -20.17 8.65 -21.17
CA ARG A 174 -20.60 7.26 -21.34
C ARG A 174 -21.19 6.71 -20.04
N LYS A 175 -22.03 5.69 -20.18
CA LYS A 175 -22.56 4.93 -19.04
C LYS A 175 -21.62 3.78 -18.66
N LEU A 176 -21.75 3.29 -17.43
CA LEU A 176 -21.16 2.01 -17.06
C LEU A 176 -21.83 0.87 -17.87
N PRO A 177 -21.12 -0.24 -18.13
CA PRO A 177 -21.74 -1.44 -18.69
C PRO A 177 -22.82 -1.98 -17.74
N ASP A 178 -24.02 -2.26 -18.27
CA ASP A 178 -25.10 -2.89 -17.51
C ASP A 178 -24.72 -4.33 -17.13
N GLU A 179 -24.12 -5.06 -18.07
CA GLU A 179 -23.58 -6.41 -17.87
C GLU A 179 -22.08 -6.43 -18.23
N PRO A 180 -21.17 -6.39 -17.24
CA PRO A 180 -19.74 -6.56 -17.45
C PRO A 180 -19.43 -7.88 -18.16
N ASP A 181 -18.70 -7.82 -19.28
CA ASP A 181 -18.18 -8.99 -20.03
C ASP A 181 -17.37 -9.96 -19.17
N GLN A 182 -16.61 -9.41 -18.22
CA GLN A 182 -15.82 -10.15 -17.25
C GLN A 182 -15.53 -9.28 -16.02
N PRO A 183 -15.42 -9.90 -14.83
CA PRO A 183 -14.94 -9.20 -13.65
C PRO A 183 -13.51 -8.69 -13.85
N ARG A 184 -13.23 -7.47 -13.39
CA ARG A 184 -11.90 -6.85 -13.42
C ARG A 184 -11.49 -6.45 -12.02
N TRP A 185 -10.22 -6.62 -11.68
CA TRP A 185 -9.69 -6.12 -10.40
C TRP A 185 -9.94 -4.62 -10.20
N TRP A 186 -9.78 -3.82 -11.26
CA TRP A 186 -10.02 -2.36 -11.23
C TRP A 186 -11.44 -1.95 -11.63
N GLY A 187 -12.30 -2.91 -11.98
CA GLY A 187 -13.65 -2.66 -12.46
C GLY A 187 -13.73 -1.76 -13.70
N TYR A 188 -14.89 -1.16 -13.86
CA TYR A 188 -15.20 -0.07 -14.78
C TYR A 188 -15.52 1.17 -13.97
N SER A 189 -15.06 2.34 -14.44
CA SER A 189 -15.34 3.60 -13.75
C SER A 189 -15.74 4.70 -14.74
N VAL A 190 -16.78 5.45 -14.39
CA VAL A 190 -17.17 6.71 -15.02
C VAL A 190 -17.21 7.79 -13.96
N GLY A 191 -16.96 9.04 -14.34
CA GLY A 191 -17.01 10.15 -13.40
C GLY A 191 -17.66 11.39 -13.96
N HIS A 192 -18.26 12.15 -13.06
CA HIS A 192 -18.98 13.39 -13.33
C HIS A 192 -18.83 14.37 -12.16
N TRP A 193 -19.11 15.64 -12.40
CA TRP A 193 -19.09 16.68 -11.38
C TRP A 193 -20.49 16.93 -10.83
N GLU A 194 -20.61 16.93 -9.50
CA GLU A 194 -21.79 17.38 -8.74
C GLU A 194 -21.37 18.59 -7.90
N GLY A 195 -21.60 19.80 -8.44
CA GLY A 195 -21.02 21.02 -7.87
C GLY A 195 -19.49 20.93 -7.89
N ASP A 196 -18.86 21.04 -6.72
CA ASP A 196 -17.40 20.94 -6.54
C ASP A 196 -16.94 19.51 -6.18
N THR A 197 -17.83 18.52 -6.26
CA THR A 197 -17.52 17.12 -5.96
C THR A 197 -17.36 16.32 -7.25
N PHE A 198 -16.20 15.67 -7.42
CA PHE A 198 -16.02 14.68 -8.48
C PHE A 198 -16.54 13.32 -8.01
N VAL A 199 -17.66 12.90 -8.55
CA VAL A 199 -18.29 11.61 -8.26
C VAL A 199 -17.77 10.57 -9.25
N VAL A 200 -17.46 9.37 -8.75
CA VAL A 200 -16.97 8.25 -9.56
C VAL A 200 -17.82 7.02 -9.28
N ASP A 201 -18.65 6.64 -10.24
CA ASP A 201 -19.41 5.40 -10.19
C ASP A 201 -18.57 4.26 -10.73
N SER A 202 -18.67 3.07 -10.12
CA SER A 202 -17.89 1.91 -10.57
C SER A 202 -18.61 0.58 -10.41
N THR A 203 -18.40 -0.33 -11.37
CA THR A 203 -19.02 -1.67 -11.41
C THR A 203 -18.06 -2.72 -11.98
N GLY A 204 -18.48 -3.99 -11.99
CA GLY A 204 -17.75 -5.09 -12.62
C GLY A 204 -16.44 -5.46 -11.92
N HIS A 205 -16.37 -5.23 -10.61
CA HIS A 205 -15.21 -5.60 -9.81
C HIS A 205 -15.12 -7.12 -9.64
N ASP A 206 -13.91 -7.64 -9.57
CA ASP A 206 -13.66 -9.04 -9.20
C ASP A 206 -13.99 -9.25 -7.71
N GLU A 207 -14.85 -10.22 -7.40
CA GLU A 207 -15.27 -10.52 -6.02
C GLU A 207 -14.12 -10.96 -5.11
N ARG A 208 -12.98 -11.36 -5.67
CA ARG A 208 -11.77 -11.65 -4.88
C ARG A 208 -11.13 -10.39 -4.33
N THR A 209 -11.39 -9.22 -4.92
CA THR A 209 -10.95 -7.96 -4.31
C THR A 209 -11.61 -7.83 -2.95
N TRP A 210 -10.81 -7.52 -1.93
CA TRP A 210 -11.36 -7.28 -0.60
C TRP A 210 -12.22 -6.03 -0.65
N VAL A 211 -13.53 -6.18 -0.48
CA VAL A 211 -14.50 -5.10 -0.30
C VAL A 211 -14.83 -4.99 1.18
#